data_AF-A0A370EN43-F1
#
_entry.id   AF-A0A370EN43-F1
#
_cell.length_a   1.000
_cell.length_b   1.000
_cell.length_c   1.000
_cell.angle_alpha   90.00
_cell.angle_beta   90.00
_cell.angle_gamma   90.00
#
_symmetry.space_group_name_H-M   'P 1'
#
loop_
_entity.id
_entity.type
_entity.pdbx_description
1 polymer ?
#
loop_
_entity_poly.entity_id
_entity_poly.type
_entity_poly.pdbx_seq_one_letter_code
_entity_poly.pdbx_strand_id
1 'polypeptide(L)'
;MHTYKSGNRSIPRLENTILFFSSPFLYLPILLSGIRQRKSESVLYLAFLFGFISYLYIPGITNDKAKYQLMYETFLNYDFDGFVNYLRRTFRPDFILHLFLFTFAKMGINSNTFFLGITTYTVFSWLWLFTHKAKTIPENYSLYLLFAILSLSLPDLFSGIKFYFGSATLMWAYLYLDKKKYTIGALLVIVSVCTHFSLMVFGLILVVNSIFPNKNSYKWIFYCSLSFLLISKTSLISIIAYLNPIEVYNNKTQIYLAGEDTVLKRFNQGSENSLYSVVFSSLWIYFAYIYLIITYRKSSKFRNLVLLMISYVNLMFCVPTVFIRYIIIIKFLFALLYVREQHVYLKSYATRILLGLYFIGFCFNIVVMRNNLSKSLISSENLLITTLISSR
;
A
#
# COMPACT_ATOMS: atom_id res chain seq x y z
N MET A 1 -23.93 25.56 13.88
CA MET A 1 -23.04 24.65 14.66
C MET A 1 -23.81 23.36 14.92
N HIS A 2 -23.85 22.43 13.95
CA HIS A 2 -24.54 21.15 14.15
C HIS A 2 -23.63 20.22 14.94
N THR A 3 -24.05 19.92 16.17
CA THR A 3 -23.43 18.90 17.02
C THR A 3 -23.52 17.54 16.32
N TYR A 4 -22.37 17.08 15.81
CA TYR A 4 -22.21 15.72 15.34
C TYR A 4 -22.43 14.78 16.53
N LYS A 5 -23.62 14.16 16.62
CA LYS A 5 -23.83 13.00 17.50
C LYS A 5 -22.74 11.99 17.16
N SER A 6 -21.88 11.69 18.11
CA SER A 6 -20.89 10.62 17.99
C SER A 6 -21.61 9.38 17.48
N GLY A 7 -21.27 8.97 16.26
CA GLY A 7 -21.86 7.81 15.59
C GLY A 7 -21.91 6.65 16.57
N ASN A 8 -23.13 6.25 16.91
CA ASN A 8 -23.40 5.09 17.71
C ASN A 8 -22.59 3.95 17.10
N ARG A 9 -21.67 3.36 17.88
CA ARG A 9 -21.00 2.12 17.48
C ARG A 9 -22.08 1.05 17.53
N SER A 10 -22.89 0.95 16.47
CA SER A 10 -23.78 -0.19 16.33
C SER A 10 -22.91 -1.43 16.34
N ILE A 11 -23.35 -2.45 17.07
CA ILE A 11 -22.87 -3.81 16.84
C ILE A 11 -23.43 -4.20 15.47
N PRO A 12 -22.65 -4.88 14.62
CA PRO A 12 -23.18 -5.35 13.35
C PRO A 12 -24.41 -6.18 13.60
N ARG A 13 -25.52 -5.83 12.94
CA ARG A 13 -26.74 -6.66 13.01
C ARG A 13 -26.35 -8.06 12.56
N LEU A 14 -26.70 -9.07 13.37
CA LEU A 14 -26.37 -10.47 13.12
C LEU A 14 -26.72 -10.89 11.69
N GLU A 15 -27.86 -10.41 11.18
CA GLU A 15 -28.32 -10.58 9.80
C GLU A 15 -27.29 -10.17 8.74
N ASN A 16 -26.68 -9.00 8.89
CA ASN A 16 -25.67 -8.49 7.96
C ASN A 16 -24.40 -9.33 7.99
N THR A 17 -24.03 -9.76 9.19
CA THR A 17 -22.88 -10.66 9.39
C THR A 17 -23.15 -11.99 8.70
N ILE A 18 -24.31 -12.60 8.92
CA ILE A 18 -24.72 -13.86 8.28
C ILE A 18 -24.74 -13.70 6.75
N LEU A 19 -25.33 -12.63 6.21
CA LEU A 19 -25.42 -12.43 4.76
C LEU A 19 -24.05 -12.20 4.12
N PHE A 20 -23.15 -11.49 4.81
CA PHE A 20 -21.77 -11.34 4.38
C PHE A 20 -21.04 -12.69 4.39
N PHE A 21 -21.20 -13.49 5.44
CA PHE A 21 -20.60 -14.81 5.54
C PHE A 21 -21.24 -15.85 4.60
N SER A 22 -22.45 -15.63 4.10
CA SER A 22 -23.04 -16.50 3.07
C SER A 22 -22.50 -16.18 1.68
N SER A 23 -22.39 -14.90 1.32
CA SER A 23 -21.77 -14.48 0.06
C SER A 23 -21.21 -13.06 0.13
N PRO A 24 -19.89 -12.90 0.27
CA PRO A 24 -19.23 -11.59 0.33
C PRO A 24 -19.50 -10.71 -0.89
N PHE A 25 -19.65 -11.34 -2.07
CA PHE A 25 -19.90 -10.64 -3.32
C PHE A 25 -21.34 -10.12 -3.42
N LEU A 26 -22.35 -10.92 -3.03
CA LEU A 26 -23.74 -10.48 -3.01
C LEU A 26 -24.00 -9.41 -1.93
N TYR A 27 -23.18 -9.36 -0.88
CA TYR A 27 -23.26 -8.31 0.13
C TYR A 27 -22.74 -6.94 -0.35
N LEU A 28 -22.10 -6.86 -1.53
CA LEU A 28 -21.49 -5.63 -2.04
C LEU A 28 -22.45 -4.42 -2.11
N PRO A 29 -23.72 -4.54 -2.58
CA PRO A 29 -24.66 -3.42 -2.58
C PRO A 29 -24.97 -2.89 -1.17
N ILE A 30 -25.14 -3.79 -0.20
CA ILE A 30 -25.39 -3.43 1.22
C ILE A 30 -24.15 -2.75 1.80
N LEU A 31 -22.96 -3.26 1.48
CA LEU A 31 -21.68 -2.70 1.88
C LEU A 31 -21.49 -1.28 1.34
N LEU A 32 -21.80 -1.04 0.07
CA LEU A 32 -21.74 0.29 -0.55
C LEU A 32 -22.76 1.26 0.09
N SER A 33 -23.96 0.79 0.41
CA SER A 33 -24.96 1.57 1.17
C SER A 33 -24.46 1.92 2.57
N GLY A 34 -23.86 0.96 3.29
CA GLY A 34 -23.28 1.17 4.61
C GLY A 34 -22.09 2.14 4.60
N ILE A 35 -21.25 2.10 3.57
CA ILE A 35 -20.20 3.09 3.30
C ILE A 35 -20.81 4.48 3.15
N ARG A 36 -21.86 4.63 2.33
CA ARG A 36 -22.55 5.92 2.15
C ARG A 36 -23.09 6.46 3.47
N GLN A 37 -23.54 5.57 4.36
CA GLN A 37 -23.99 5.87 5.72
C GLN A 37 -22.85 5.98 6.76
N ARG A 38 -21.58 5.84 6.34
CA ARG A 38 -20.37 5.93 7.19
C ARG A 38 -20.33 4.91 8.34
N LYS A 39 -20.92 3.74 8.16
CA LYS A 39 -20.84 2.66 9.15
C LYS A 39 -19.41 2.13 9.19
N SER A 40 -18.79 2.14 10.38
CA SER A 40 -17.41 1.64 10.56
C SER A 40 -17.27 0.16 10.20
N GLU A 41 -18.33 -0.62 10.42
CA GLU A 41 -18.40 -2.03 10.07
C GLU A 41 -18.23 -2.26 8.57
N SER A 42 -18.77 -1.38 7.72
CA SER A 42 -18.66 -1.51 6.26
C SER A 42 -17.22 -1.41 5.77
N VAL A 43 -16.36 -0.67 6.49
CA VAL A 43 -14.92 -0.62 6.21
C VAL A 43 -14.25 -1.95 6.56
N LEU A 44 -14.64 -2.57 7.67
CA LEU A 44 -14.14 -3.88 8.07
C LEU A 44 -14.58 -4.96 7.07
N TYR A 45 -15.85 -5.00 6.70
CA TYR A 45 -16.35 -5.96 5.69
C TYR A 45 -15.68 -5.75 4.33
N LEU A 46 -15.39 -4.50 3.94
CA LEU A 46 -14.67 -4.23 2.69
C LEU A 46 -13.24 -4.76 2.77
N ALA A 47 -12.54 -4.50 3.88
CA ALA A 47 -11.21 -5.05 4.09
C ALA A 47 -11.20 -6.58 4.13
N PHE A 48 -12.24 -7.19 4.70
CA PHE A 48 -12.41 -8.65 4.68
C PHE A 48 -12.68 -9.16 3.26
N LEU A 49 -13.48 -8.46 2.44
CA LEU A 49 -13.70 -8.83 1.04
C LEU A 49 -12.37 -8.84 0.26
N PHE A 50 -11.50 -7.84 0.46
CA PHE A 50 -10.14 -7.88 -0.12
C PHE A 50 -9.31 -9.04 0.43
N GLY A 51 -9.40 -9.34 1.74
CA GLY A 51 -8.77 -10.52 2.32
C GLY A 51 -9.26 -11.83 1.70
N PHE A 52 -10.55 -11.95 1.45
CA PHE A 52 -11.17 -13.10 0.82
C PHE A 52 -10.74 -13.25 -0.65
N ILE A 53 -10.65 -12.15 -1.40
CA ILE A 53 -10.07 -12.18 -2.75
C ILE A 53 -8.59 -12.62 -2.67
N SER A 54 -7.83 -12.13 -1.70
CA SER A 54 -6.44 -12.55 -1.48
C SER A 54 -6.32 -14.03 -1.13
N TYR A 55 -7.26 -14.57 -0.35
CA TYR A 55 -7.33 -15.99 -0.03
C TYR A 55 -7.47 -16.84 -1.30
N LEU A 56 -8.41 -16.49 -2.16
CA LEU A 56 -8.68 -17.20 -3.43
C LEU A 56 -7.57 -16.97 -4.46
N TYR A 57 -6.83 -15.87 -4.35
CA TYR A 57 -5.84 -15.47 -5.34
C TYR A 57 -4.69 -16.47 -5.48
N ILE A 58 -4.59 -17.10 -6.65
CA ILE A 58 -3.50 -17.98 -7.08
C ILE A 58 -2.36 -17.11 -7.64
N PRO A 59 -1.22 -16.98 -6.95
CA PRO A 59 -0.13 -16.14 -7.42
C PRO A 59 0.63 -16.77 -8.60
N GLY A 60 1.25 -15.94 -9.44
CA GLY A 60 2.20 -16.41 -10.43
C GLY A 60 3.50 -16.82 -9.76
N ILE A 61 4.28 -17.71 -10.39
CA ILE A 61 5.53 -18.26 -9.83
C ILE A 61 6.54 -17.16 -9.48
N THR A 62 6.54 -16.06 -10.23
CA THR A 62 7.45 -14.92 -10.03
C THR A 62 7.01 -13.98 -8.89
N ASN A 63 5.79 -14.14 -8.37
CA ASN A 63 5.23 -13.29 -7.33
C ASN A 63 5.78 -13.61 -5.94
N ASP A 64 5.84 -12.60 -5.07
CA ASP A 64 6.31 -12.78 -3.70
C ASP A 64 5.39 -13.70 -2.88
N LYS A 65 4.06 -13.64 -3.06
CA LYS A 65 3.12 -14.56 -2.40
C LYS A 65 3.46 -16.05 -2.67
N ALA A 66 3.80 -16.42 -3.92
CA ALA A 66 4.17 -17.79 -4.25
C ALA A 66 5.45 -18.23 -3.52
N LYS A 67 6.45 -17.36 -3.44
CA LYS A 67 7.68 -17.62 -2.67
C LYS A 67 7.37 -17.83 -1.18
N TYR A 68 6.48 -17.03 -0.60
CA TYR A 68 6.09 -17.20 0.80
C TYR A 68 5.25 -18.46 1.05
N GLN A 69 4.48 -18.94 0.07
CA GLN A 69 3.81 -20.24 0.15
C GLN A 69 4.82 -21.39 0.22
N LEU A 70 5.84 -21.39 -0.65
CA LEU A 70 6.92 -22.39 -0.60
C LEU A 70 7.72 -22.33 0.72
N MET A 71 7.94 -21.12 1.24
CA MET A 71 8.59 -20.94 2.53
C MET A 71 7.72 -21.44 3.69
N TYR A 72 6.40 -21.26 3.61
CA TYR A 72 5.47 -21.80 4.58
C TYR A 72 5.56 -23.33 4.64
N GLU A 73 5.59 -24.01 3.49
CA GLU A 73 5.79 -25.46 3.40
C GLU A 73 7.12 -25.91 4.02
N THR A 74 8.18 -25.14 3.78
CA THR A 74 9.49 -25.39 4.41
C THR A 74 9.41 -25.27 5.93
N PHE A 75 8.71 -24.24 6.45
CA PHE A 75 8.59 -23.98 7.88
C PHE A 75 7.71 -24.99 8.62
N LEU A 76 6.86 -25.76 7.94
CA LEU A 76 6.15 -26.89 8.55
C LEU A 76 7.15 -27.88 9.18
N ASN A 77 8.30 -28.08 8.55
CA ASN A 77 9.32 -29.04 8.99
C ASN A 77 10.37 -28.45 9.93
N TYR A 78 10.40 -27.14 10.14
CA TYR A 78 11.40 -26.49 11.00
C TYR A 78 10.95 -26.47 12.46
N ASP A 79 11.84 -26.77 13.39
CA ASP A 79 11.69 -26.34 14.78
C ASP A 79 12.09 -24.86 14.95
N PHE A 80 11.99 -24.35 16.17
CA PHE A 80 12.33 -22.95 16.43
C PHE A 80 13.82 -22.66 16.16
N ASP A 81 14.71 -23.59 16.51
CA ASP A 81 16.15 -23.43 16.27
C ASP A 81 16.47 -23.46 14.77
N GLY A 82 15.83 -24.33 13.99
CA GLY A 82 15.89 -24.34 12.53
C GLY A 82 15.43 -23.03 11.92
N PHE A 83 14.35 -22.44 12.43
CA PHE A 83 13.88 -21.11 12.03
C PHE A 83 14.89 -19.99 12.36
N VAL A 84 15.45 -19.97 13.58
CA VAL A 84 16.46 -18.98 13.97
C VAL A 84 17.72 -19.13 13.10
N ASN A 85 18.16 -20.37 12.83
CA ASN A 85 19.28 -20.65 11.95
C ASN A 85 19.01 -20.19 10.51
N TYR A 86 17.78 -20.35 10.01
CA TYR A 86 17.36 -19.80 8.72
C TYR A 86 17.51 -18.28 8.66
N LEU A 87 17.03 -17.56 9.67
CA LEU A 87 17.13 -16.10 9.72
C LEU A 87 18.59 -15.62 9.75
N ARG A 88 19.44 -16.29 10.53
CA ARG A 88 20.87 -15.98 10.62
C ARG A 88 21.59 -16.21 9.30
N ARG A 89 21.43 -17.39 8.68
CA ARG A 89 22.12 -17.77 7.43
C ARG A 89 21.72 -16.89 6.25
N THR A 90 20.46 -16.46 6.20
CA THR A 90 19.96 -15.64 5.09
C THR A 90 20.11 -14.14 5.30
N PHE A 91 20.69 -13.71 6.44
CA PHE A 91 20.88 -12.31 6.83
C PHE A 91 19.63 -11.46 6.54
N ARG A 92 18.45 -11.92 6.99
CA ARG A 92 17.16 -11.27 6.69
C ARG A 92 16.83 -10.23 7.76
N PRO A 93 17.03 -8.93 7.52
CA PRO A 93 16.58 -7.88 8.45
C PRO A 93 15.04 -7.82 8.55
N ASP A 94 14.34 -8.30 7.51
CA ASP A 94 12.88 -8.32 7.39
C ASP A 94 12.27 -9.57 8.07
N PHE A 95 12.42 -9.76 9.38
CA PHE A 95 12.04 -11.02 10.03
C PHE A 95 10.58 -11.12 10.49
N ILE A 96 9.86 -10.00 10.64
CA ILE A 96 8.50 -10.03 11.26
C ILE A 96 7.50 -10.85 10.43
N LEU A 97 7.49 -10.67 9.10
CA LEU A 97 6.63 -11.47 8.23
C LEU A 97 6.97 -12.97 8.29
N HIS A 98 8.28 -13.29 8.35
CA HIS A 98 8.77 -14.66 8.44
C HIS A 98 8.37 -15.31 9.77
N LEU A 99 8.41 -14.55 10.87
CA LEU A 99 7.97 -15.02 12.18
C LEU A 99 6.47 -15.33 12.20
N PHE A 100 5.64 -14.49 11.57
CA PHE A 100 4.21 -14.81 11.44
C PHE A 100 3.96 -16.04 10.56
N LEU A 101 4.66 -16.15 9.42
CA LEU A 101 4.59 -17.34 8.56
C LEU A 101 4.96 -18.61 9.32
N PHE A 102 6.07 -18.59 10.06
CA PHE A 102 6.52 -19.71 10.88
C PHE A 102 5.50 -20.08 11.95
N THR A 103 4.98 -19.10 12.69
CA THR A 103 3.96 -19.34 13.72
C THR A 103 2.70 -19.98 13.14
N PHE A 104 2.18 -19.45 12.02
CA PHE A 104 1.01 -20.03 11.36
C PHE A 104 1.29 -21.45 10.82
N ALA A 105 2.48 -21.70 10.29
CA ALA A 105 2.92 -23.02 9.87
C ALA A 105 2.92 -24.01 11.04
N LYS A 106 3.49 -23.62 12.19
CA LYS A 106 3.48 -24.45 13.41
C LYS A 106 2.08 -24.70 13.97
N MET A 107 1.14 -23.78 13.77
CA MET A 107 -0.27 -23.96 14.13
C MET A 107 -1.05 -24.83 13.13
N GLY A 108 -0.46 -25.22 12.00
CA GLY A 108 -1.14 -25.98 10.95
C GLY A 108 -2.22 -25.20 10.21
N ILE A 109 -2.19 -23.86 10.24
CA ILE A 109 -3.20 -23.00 9.60
C ILE A 109 -2.81 -22.77 8.14
N ASN A 110 -3.63 -23.23 7.20
CA ASN A 110 -3.44 -23.05 5.75
C ASN A 110 -2.88 -21.66 5.38
N SER A 111 -1.83 -21.64 4.54
CA SER A 111 -1.14 -20.42 4.12
C SER A 111 -2.06 -19.37 3.47
N ASN A 112 -3.14 -19.80 2.80
CA ASN A 112 -4.13 -18.88 2.23
C ASN A 112 -4.89 -18.11 3.32
N THR A 113 -5.19 -18.75 4.45
CA THR A 113 -5.83 -18.10 5.62
C THR A 113 -4.90 -17.06 6.24
N PHE A 114 -3.59 -17.33 6.28
CA PHE A 114 -2.60 -16.35 6.67
C PHE A 114 -2.63 -15.10 5.77
N PHE A 115 -2.68 -15.29 4.44
CA PHE A 115 -2.77 -14.16 3.50
C PHE A 115 -4.09 -13.41 3.57
N LEU A 116 -5.21 -14.10 3.87
CA LEU A 116 -6.48 -13.46 4.18
C LEU A 116 -6.29 -12.46 5.32
N GLY A 117 -5.74 -12.91 6.45
CA GLY A 117 -5.55 -12.08 7.64
C GLY A 117 -4.65 -10.86 7.37
N ILE A 118 -3.52 -11.06 6.69
CA ILE A 118 -2.60 -9.95 6.37
C ILE A 118 -3.23 -8.94 5.42
N THR A 119 -3.89 -9.39 4.35
CA THR A 119 -4.52 -8.48 3.40
C THR A 119 -5.69 -7.73 4.05
N THR A 120 -6.51 -8.40 4.87
CA THR A 120 -7.56 -7.74 5.65
C THR A 120 -6.99 -6.68 6.58
N TYR A 121 -5.97 -7.00 7.38
CA TYR A 121 -5.31 -6.03 8.25
C TYR A 121 -4.77 -4.84 7.46
N THR A 122 -4.14 -5.10 6.31
CA THR A 122 -3.54 -4.08 5.46
C THR A 122 -4.59 -3.10 4.95
N VAL A 123 -5.63 -3.60 4.27
CA VAL A 123 -6.70 -2.78 3.69
C VAL A 123 -7.47 -2.06 4.78
N PHE A 124 -7.77 -2.75 5.89
CA PHE A 124 -8.43 -2.14 7.03
C PHE A 124 -7.63 -0.95 7.57
N SER A 125 -6.31 -1.11 7.77
CA SER A 125 -5.45 -0.04 8.31
C SER A 125 -5.45 1.20 7.42
N TRP A 126 -5.36 1.00 6.10
CA TRP A 126 -5.38 2.09 5.12
C TRP A 126 -6.75 2.77 5.09
N LEU A 127 -7.83 2.03 4.88
CA LEU A 127 -9.17 2.60 4.84
C LEU A 127 -9.56 3.24 6.18
N TRP A 128 -9.15 2.65 7.30
CA TRP A 128 -9.37 3.22 8.63
C TRP A 128 -8.68 4.57 8.78
N LEU A 129 -7.40 4.68 8.40
CA LEU A 129 -6.69 5.97 8.37
C LEU A 129 -7.45 6.99 7.51
N PHE A 130 -7.90 6.57 6.32
CA PHE A 130 -8.71 7.42 5.44
C PHE A 130 -9.97 7.91 6.13
N THR A 131 -10.78 7.00 6.68
CA THR A 131 -12.03 7.34 7.37
C THR A 131 -11.80 8.27 8.56
N HIS A 132 -10.71 8.06 9.31
CA HIS A 132 -10.37 8.84 10.49
C HIS A 132 -9.98 10.27 10.14
N LYS A 133 -9.23 10.46 9.05
CA LYS A 133 -8.77 11.77 8.58
C LYS A 133 -9.81 12.50 7.72
N ALA A 134 -10.73 11.77 7.10
CA ALA A 134 -11.84 12.32 6.30
C ALA A 134 -13.11 12.61 7.12
N LYS A 135 -13.13 12.42 8.46
CA LYS A 135 -14.34 12.60 9.29
C LYS A 135 -15.02 13.96 9.12
N THR A 136 -14.24 15.01 8.89
CA THR A 136 -14.73 16.40 8.78
C THR A 136 -15.44 16.69 7.47
N ILE A 137 -15.48 15.74 6.53
CA ILE A 137 -15.99 15.91 5.19
C ILE A 137 -17.42 15.37 5.14
N PRO A 138 -18.51 16.19 5.12
CA PRO A 138 -19.89 15.71 5.26
C PRO A 138 -20.54 15.24 3.95
N GLU A 139 -20.18 15.84 2.81
CA GLU A 139 -20.79 15.55 1.51
C GLU A 139 -19.91 14.58 0.71
N ASN A 140 -20.53 13.64 -0.03
CA ASN A 140 -19.85 12.73 -0.98
C ASN A 140 -18.77 11.79 -0.40
N TYR A 141 -18.93 11.34 0.86
CA TYR A 141 -18.04 10.37 1.49
C TYR A 141 -17.76 9.10 0.68
N SER A 142 -18.76 8.58 -0.05
CA SER A 142 -18.61 7.42 -0.93
C SER A 142 -17.63 7.67 -2.07
N LEU A 143 -17.67 8.85 -2.70
CA LEU A 143 -16.74 9.26 -3.76
C LEU A 143 -15.31 9.36 -3.22
N TYR A 144 -15.16 9.85 -1.99
CA TYR A 144 -13.87 9.94 -1.32
C TYR A 144 -13.31 8.56 -0.94
N LEU A 145 -14.15 7.65 -0.45
CA LEU A 145 -13.71 6.27 -0.24
C LEU A 145 -13.31 5.60 -1.56
N LEU A 146 -14.00 5.91 -2.66
CA LEU A 146 -13.61 5.44 -3.99
C LEU A 146 -12.20 5.91 -4.36
N PHE A 147 -11.80 7.16 -4.06
CA PHE A 147 -10.41 7.59 -4.23
C PHE A 147 -9.42 6.72 -3.46
N ALA A 148 -9.74 6.38 -2.20
CA ALA A 148 -8.89 5.52 -1.39
C ALA A 148 -8.76 4.12 -1.99
N ILE A 149 -9.87 3.52 -2.44
CA ILE A 149 -9.86 2.18 -3.05
C ILE A 149 -9.08 2.17 -4.37
N LEU A 150 -9.32 3.14 -5.26
CA LEU A 150 -8.63 3.25 -6.55
C LEU A 150 -7.13 3.61 -6.41
N SER A 151 -6.73 4.12 -5.25
CA SER A 151 -5.32 4.37 -4.94
C SER A 151 -4.53 3.10 -4.63
N LEU A 152 -5.20 1.99 -4.28
CA LEU A 152 -4.53 0.72 -3.99
C LEU A 152 -3.96 0.10 -5.27
N SER A 153 -2.72 -0.37 -5.18
CA SER A 153 -2.10 -1.21 -6.22
C SER A 153 -2.48 -2.67 -5.97
N LEU A 154 -3.44 -3.20 -6.72
CA LEU A 154 -3.90 -4.59 -6.56
C LEU A 154 -2.78 -5.63 -6.74
N PRO A 155 -1.88 -5.52 -7.74
CA PRO A 155 -0.82 -6.51 -7.92
C PRO A 155 0.09 -6.59 -6.70
N ASP A 156 0.42 -5.44 -6.12
CA ASP A 156 1.26 -5.38 -4.92
C ASP A 156 0.49 -5.76 -3.65
N LEU A 157 -0.82 -5.48 -3.59
CA LEU A 157 -1.66 -5.86 -2.45
C LEU A 157 -1.83 -7.38 -2.32
N PHE A 158 -2.08 -8.06 -3.44
CA PHE A 158 -2.32 -9.51 -3.48
C PHE A 158 -1.05 -10.34 -3.70
N SER A 159 0.01 -9.74 -4.23
CA SER A 159 1.26 -10.46 -4.52
C SER A 159 2.48 -9.90 -3.77
N GLY A 160 2.60 -8.58 -3.63
CA GLY A 160 3.69 -7.85 -2.95
C GLY A 160 3.45 -7.62 -1.45
N ILE A 161 3.00 -8.66 -0.76
CA ILE A 161 2.35 -8.60 0.55
C ILE A 161 3.24 -7.97 1.63
N LYS A 162 4.56 -8.17 1.55
CA LYS A 162 5.51 -7.67 2.56
C LYS A 162 5.54 -6.14 2.66
N PHE A 163 5.63 -5.44 1.52
CA PHE A 163 5.70 -3.96 1.51
C PHE A 163 4.38 -3.36 2.02
N TYR A 164 3.25 -3.90 1.56
CA TYR A 164 1.92 -3.49 1.99
C TYR A 164 1.69 -3.73 3.48
N PHE A 165 2.05 -4.91 3.99
CA PHE A 165 1.91 -5.24 5.40
C PHE A 165 2.72 -4.30 6.30
N GLY A 166 3.99 -4.06 5.95
CA GLY A 166 4.81 -3.09 6.67
C GLY A 166 4.22 -1.68 6.61
N SER A 167 3.79 -1.23 5.43
CA SER A 167 3.22 0.10 5.25
C SER A 167 1.90 0.30 6.00
N ALA A 168 1.08 -0.73 6.19
CA ALA A 168 -0.11 -0.69 7.03
C ALA A 168 0.25 -0.41 8.50
N THR A 169 1.27 -1.09 9.02
CA THR A 169 1.81 -0.80 10.36
C THR A 169 2.38 0.61 10.45
N LEU A 170 3.01 1.10 9.38
CA LEU A 170 3.48 2.48 9.28
C LEU A 170 2.33 3.51 9.31
N MET A 171 1.16 3.19 8.73
CA MET A 171 -0.04 4.04 8.82
C MET A 171 -0.54 4.17 10.26
N TRP A 172 -0.49 3.07 11.04
CA TRP A 172 -0.76 3.13 12.48
C TRP A 172 0.27 3.96 13.23
N ALA A 173 1.56 3.80 12.93
CA ALA A 173 2.62 4.61 13.51
C ALA A 173 2.34 6.11 13.31
N TYR A 174 1.96 6.52 12.09
CA TYR A 174 1.55 7.89 11.80
C TYR A 174 0.40 8.37 12.71
N LEU A 175 -0.65 7.58 12.91
CA LEU A 175 -1.78 7.95 13.77
C LEU A 175 -1.37 8.17 15.23
N TYR A 176 -0.48 7.33 15.77
CA TYR A 176 0.01 7.47 17.15
C TYR A 176 0.96 8.67 17.29
N LEU A 177 1.89 8.86 16.36
CA LEU A 177 2.77 10.02 16.32
C LEU A 177 1.99 11.33 16.17
N ASP A 178 0.90 11.34 15.39
CA ASP A 178 0.07 12.52 15.24
C ASP A 178 -0.68 12.90 16.51
N LYS A 179 -1.03 11.90 17.34
CA LYS A 179 -1.61 12.07 18.68
C LYS A 179 -0.56 12.29 19.78
N LYS A 180 0.70 12.57 19.42
CA LYS A 180 1.83 12.75 20.34
C LYS A 180 2.13 11.54 21.23
N LYS A 181 1.69 10.34 20.85
CA LYS A 181 2.02 9.07 21.52
C LYS A 181 3.32 8.51 20.93
N TYR A 182 4.43 9.21 21.20
CA TYR A 182 5.71 8.99 20.52
C TYR A 182 6.30 7.59 20.73
N THR A 183 6.18 7.03 21.94
CA THR A 183 6.72 5.70 22.28
C THR A 183 6.08 4.59 21.44
N ILE A 184 4.75 4.51 21.44
CA ILE A 184 4.00 3.55 20.63
C ILE A 184 4.22 3.80 19.14
N GLY A 185 4.22 5.07 18.73
CA GLY A 185 4.51 5.44 17.35
C GLY A 185 5.88 4.97 16.87
N ALA A 186 6.93 5.18 17.66
CA ALA A 186 8.29 4.74 17.36
C ALA A 186 8.40 3.22 17.33
N LEU A 187 7.77 2.51 18.27
CA LEU A 187 7.72 1.05 18.26
C LEU A 187 7.07 0.52 16.98
N LEU A 188 5.96 1.12 16.54
CA LEU A 188 5.31 0.74 15.29
C LEU A 188 6.16 1.06 14.05
N VAL A 189 6.96 2.14 14.07
CA VAL A 189 7.97 2.38 13.02
C VAL A 189 8.99 1.25 13.00
N ILE A 190 9.53 0.85 14.15
CA ILE A 190 10.50 -0.26 14.25
C ILE A 190 9.88 -1.55 13.69
N VAL A 191 8.66 -1.90 14.11
CA VAL A 191 7.95 -3.09 13.60
C VAL A 191 7.76 -3.00 12.08
N SER A 192 7.40 -1.83 11.54
CA SER A 192 7.28 -1.62 10.10
C SER A 192 8.61 -1.86 9.38
N VAL A 193 9.73 -1.38 9.92
CA VAL A 193 11.07 -1.56 9.33
C VAL A 193 11.53 -3.02 9.42
N CYS A 194 11.28 -3.69 10.54
CA CYS A 194 11.56 -5.12 10.70
C CYS A 194 10.60 -6.02 9.89
N THR A 195 9.49 -5.47 9.41
CA THR A 195 8.63 -6.13 8.41
C THR A 195 9.19 -5.94 7.02
N HIS A 196 9.61 -4.73 6.69
CA HIS A 196 10.27 -4.43 5.44
C HIS A 196 11.20 -3.21 5.52
N PHE A 197 12.50 -3.46 5.41
CA PHE A 197 13.56 -2.47 5.63
C PHE A 197 13.43 -1.22 4.77
N SER A 198 12.90 -1.34 3.55
CA SER A 198 12.71 -0.20 2.65
C SER A 198 11.79 0.90 3.21
N LEU A 199 10.99 0.56 4.23
CA LEU A 199 10.13 1.52 4.93
C LEU A 199 10.87 2.39 5.95
N MET A 200 12.15 2.12 6.22
CA MET A 200 12.97 2.91 7.15
C MET A 200 12.96 4.39 6.81
N VAL A 201 13.08 4.73 5.52
CA VAL A 201 13.08 6.13 5.10
C VAL A 201 11.75 6.81 5.39
N PHE A 202 10.63 6.14 5.10
CA PHE A 202 9.31 6.66 5.42
C PHE A 202 9.09 6.78 6.94
N GLY A 203 9.63 5.84 7.72
CA GLY A 203 9.66 5.90 9.18
C GLY A 203 10.41 7.13 9.70
N LEU A 204 11.61 7.39 9.16
CA LEU A 204 12.39 8.58 9.50
C LEU A 204 11.65 9.87 9.13
N ILE A 205 11.06 9.94 7.93
CA ILE A 205 10.25 11.08 7.49
C ILE A 205 9.08 11.32 8.45
N LEU A 206 8.40 10.26 8.90
CA LEU A 206 7.30 10.36 9.86
C LEU A 206 7.76 10.91 11.21
N VAL A 207 8.91 10.44 11.73
CA VAL A 207 9.48 10.92 12.98
C VAL A 207 9.89 12.40 12.84
N VAL A 208 10.64 12.75 11.79
CA VAL A 208 11.08 14.13 11.52
C VAL A 208 9.89 15.08 11.40
N ASN A 209 8.86 14.73 10.64
CA ASN A 209 7.66 15.56 10.49
C ASN A 209 6.81 15.63 11.78
N SER A 210 6.93 14.63 12.66
CA SER A 210 6.23 14.64 13.95
C SER A 210 6.91 15.53 14.99
N ILE A 211 8.24 15.64 14.94
CA ILE A 211 9.04 16.52 15.81
C ILE A 211 9.05 17.96 15.27
N PHE A 212 9.13 18.13 13.94
CA PHE A 212 9.27 19.45 13.29
C PHE A 212 8.13 19.75 12.28
N PRO A 213 6.85 19.78 12.70
CA PRO A 213 5.70 19.72 11.80
C PRO A 213 5.47 20.92 10.86
N ASN A 214 6.06 22.09 11.13
CA ASN A 214 5.70 23.36 10.49
C ASN A 214 6.91 24.13 9.91
N LYS A 215 7.81 23.44 9.21
CA LYS A 215 8.94 24.12 8.55
C LYS A 215 8.61 24.45 7.09
N ASN A 216 8.68 25.73 6.74
CA ASN A 216 8.62 26.17 5.33
C ASN A 216 9.73 25.54 4.48
N SER A 217 10.84 25.10 5.10
CA SER A 217 11.93 24.39 4.42
C SER A 217 11.48 23.12 3.69
N TYR A 218 10.38 22.49 4.08
CA TYR A 218 9.86 21.30 3.38
C TYR A 218 9.36 21.60 1.97
N LYS A 219 8.86 22.82 1.72
CA LYS A 219 8.50 23.26 0.36
C LYS A 219 9.74 23.42 -0.51
N TRP A 220 10.82 23.98 0.06
CA TRP A 220 12.10 24.10 -0.63
C TRP A 220 12.71 22.73 -0.93
N ILE A 221 12.70 21.79 0.03
CA ILE A 221 13.13 20.41 -0.20
C ILE A 221 12.32 19.76 -1.33
N PHE A 222 11.00 20.01 -1.39
CA PHE A 222 10.18 19.58 -2.52
C PHE A 222 10.59 20.22 -3.85
N TYR A 223 10.75 21.53 -3.93
CA TYR A 223 11.17 22.18 -5.18
C TYR A 223 12.56 21.74 -5.64
N CYS A 224 13.53 21.65 -4.72
CA CYS A 224 14.86 21.13 -5.02
C CYS A 224 14.79 19.68 -5.51
N SER A 225 13.90 18.86 -4.95
CA SER A 225 13.76 17.46 -5.38
C SER A 225 13.24 17.31 -6.82
N LEU A 226 12.55 18.31 -7.38
CA LEU A 226 12.04 18.22 -8.75
C LEU A 226 13.17 18.20 -9.79
N SER A 227 14.37 18.71 -9.47
CA SER A 227 15.51 18.62 -10.38
C SER A 227 15.95 17.17 -10.64
N PHE A 228 15.70 16.26 -9.69
CA PHE A 228 16.02 14.83 -9.84
C PHE A 228 15.16 14.13 -10.90
N LEU A 229 14.04 14.74 -11.32
CA LEU A 229 13.23 14.23 -12.43
C LEU A 229 13.93 14.38 -13.78
N LEU A 230 14.92 15.28 -13.87
CA LEU A 230 15.70 15.55 -15.08
C LEU A 230 17.00 14.73 -15.14
N ILE A 231 17.39 14.11 -14.03
CA ILE A 231 18.58 13.27 -14.00
C ILE A 231 18.29 12.02 -14.83
N SER A 232 19.23 11.67 -15.71
CA SER A 232 19.13 10.45 -16.48
C SER A 232 19.74 9.27 -15.71
N LYS A 233 19.28 8.06 -16.05
CA LYS A 233 19.83 6.81 -15.49
C LYS A 233 21.34 6.70 -15.70
N THR A 234 21.84 7.09 -16.88
CA THR A 234 23.28 7.07 -17.21
C THR A 234 24.05 8.07 -16.38
N SER A 235 23.53 9.29 -16.20
CA SER A 235 24.14 10.30 -15.32
C SER A 235 24.27 9.79 -13.88
N LEU A 236 23.24 9.12 -13.34
CA LEU A 236 23.29 8.56 -11.99
C LEU A 236 24.34 7.45 -11.86
N ILE A 237 24.46 6.58 -12.87
CA ILE A 237 25.51 5.54 -12.91
C ILE A 237 26.90 6.19 -12.87
N SER A 238 27.12 7.24 -13.67
CA SER A 238 28.41 7.95 -13.68
C SER A 238 28.73 8.60 -12.32
N ILE A 239 27.74 9.20 -11.66
CA ILE A 239 27.92 9.77 -10.31
C ILE A 239 28.30 8.69 -9.30
N ILE A 240 27.62 7.53 -9.33
CA ILE A 240 27.92 6.44 -8.40
C ILE A 240 29.29 5.84 -8.68
N ALA A 241 29.65 5.64 -9.95
CA ALA A 241 30.97 5.16 -10.34
C ALA A 241 32.09 6.10 -9.84
N TYR A 242 31.87 7.42 -9.93
CA TYR A 242 32.80 8.43 -9.42
C TYR A 242 32.96 8.37 -7.88
N LEU A 243 31.88 8.16 -7.14
CA LEU A 243 31.91 8.06 -5.67
C LEU A 243 32.58 6.76 -5.17
N ASN A 244 32.76 5.77 -6.04
CA ASN A 244 33.38 4.48 -5.77
C ASN A 244 32.93 3.85 -4.42
N PRO A 245 31.64 3.56 -4.24
CA PRO A 245 31.15 3.06 -2.97
C PRO A 245 31.62 1.61 -2.74
N ILE A 246 31.60 1.19 -1.47
CA ILE A 246 32.00 -0.16 -1.05
C ILE A 246 31.22 -1.23 -1.84
N GLU A 247 31.84 -2.39 -2.07
CA GLU A 247 31.35 -3.50 -2.90
C GLU A 247 29.86 -3.83 -2.72
N VAL A 248 29.34 -3.85 -1.49
CA VAL A 248 27.92 -4.14 -1.21
C VAL A 248 26.99 -3.13 -1.90
N TYR A 249 27.37 -1.85 -1.93
CA TYR A 249 26.61 -0.81 -2.60
C TYR A 249 26.79 -0.87 -4.12
N ASN A 250 28.00 -1.18 -4.59
CA ASN A 250 28.24 -1.41 -6.02
C ASN A 250 27.37 -2.56 -6.56
N ASN A 251 27.29 -3.68 -5.85
CA ASN A 251 26.43 -4.80 -6.24
C ASN A 251 24.95 -4.41 -6.32
N LYS A 252 24.46 -3.61 -5.36
CA LYS A 252 23.08 -3.09 -5.43
C LYS A 252 22.88 -2.12 -6.59
N THR A 253 23.82 -1.20 -6.83
CA THR A 253 23.81 -0.30 -7.97
C THR A 253 23.75 -1.10 -9.28
N GLN A 254 24.55 -2.16 -9.41
CA GLN A 254 24.50 -3.03 -10.59
C GLN A 254 23.12 -3.70 -10.75
N ILE A 255 22.54 -4.23 -9.67
CA ILE A 255 21.21 -4.88 -9.71
C ILE A 255 20.10 -3.91 -10.12
N TYR A 256 20.09 -2.69 -9.58
CA TYR A 256 18.99 -1.74 -9.76
C TYR A 256 19.19 -0.76 -10.92
N LEU A 257 20.43 -0.46 -11.30
CA LEU A 257 20.76 0.52 -12.34
C LEU A 257 21.43 -0.12 -13.56
N ALA A 258 22.38 -1.04 -13.43
CA ALA A 258 23.05 -1.58 -14.61
C ALA A 258 22.33 -2.79 -15.25
N GLY A 259 21.63 -3.59 -14.44
CA GLY A 259 20.88 -4.76 -14.89
C GLY A 259 19.58 -4.41 -15.62
N GLU A 260 18.94 -5.44 -16.20
CA GLU A 260 17.57 -5.32 -16.67
C GLU A 260 16.65 -5.03 -15.46
N ASP A 261 16.28 -3.76 -15.31
CA ASP A 261 15.26 -3.32 -14.35
C ASP A 261 14.01 -4.20 -14.52
N THR A 262 13.27 -4.50 -13.46
CA THR A 262 12.02 -5.28 -13.57
C THR A 262 11.05 -4.71 -14.61
N VAL A 263 11.07 -3.40 -14.84
CA VAL A 263 10.33 -2.75 -15.93
C VAL A 263 10.89 -3.15 -17.30
N LEU A 264 12.21 -3.16 -17.47
CA LEU A 264 12.89 -3.56 -18.70
C LEU A 264 12.76 -5.08 -18.97
N LYS A 265 12.80 -5.92 -17.93
CA LYS A 265 12.51 -7.36 -18.06
C LYS A 265 11.10 -7.61 -18.56
N ARG A 266 10.12 -6.87 -18.02
CA ARG A 266 8.72 -6.94 -18.45
C ARG A 266 8.54 -6.42 -19.88
N PHE A 267 9.40 -5.53 -20.34
CA PHE A 267 9.46 -5.06 -21.72
C PHE A 267 10.03 -6.16 -22.64
N ASN A 268 11.19 -6.72 -22.28
CA ASN A 268 11.86 -7.78 -23.06
C ASN A 268 11.06 -9.09 -23.12
N GLN A 269 10.18 -9.34 -22.14
CA GLN A 269 9.27 -10.49 -22.12
C GLN A 269 7.99 -10.30 -22.97
N GLY A 270 7.89 -9.22 -23.76
CA GLY A 270 6.90 -9.09 -24.84
C GLY A 270 5.47 -8.72 -24.40
N SER A 271 5.26 -8.21 -23.18
CA SER A 271 3.94 -7.77 -22.75
C SER A 271 3.79 -6.26 -22.85
N GLU A 272 3.39 -5.71 -23.99
CA GLU A 272 3.14 -4.26 -24.15
C GLU A 272 2.21 -3.69 -23.06
N ASN A 273 1.26 -4.52 -22.60
CA ASN A 273 0.37 -4.23 -21.47
C ASN A 273 1.09 -3.83 -20.17
N SER A 274 2.31 -4.34 -19.93
CA SER A 274 3.07 -4.01 -18.73
C SER A 274 3.63 -2.58 -18.79
N LEU A 275 4.02 -2.10 -19.97
CA LEU A 275 4.50 -0.74 -20.18
C LEU A 275 3.36 0.26 -19.96
N TYR A 276 2.20 0.01 -20.58
CA TYR A 276 1.01 0.82 -20.35
C TYR A 276 0.63 0.84 -18.87
N SER A 277 0.67 -0.33 -18.20
CA SER A 277 0.41 -0.39 -16.77
C SER A 277 1.34 0.50 -15.94
N VAL A 278 2.64 0.56 -16.26
CA VAL A 278 3.59 1.42 -15.54
C VAL A 278 3.31 2.90 -15.79
N VAL A 279 3.08 3.28 -17.04
CA VAL A 279 2.78 4.67 -17.43
C VAL A 279 1.49 5.15 -16.76
N PHE A 280 0.38 4.45 -17.00
CA PHE A 280 -0.93 4.84 -16.48
C PHE A 280 -1.02 4.78 -14.95
N SER A 281 -0.30 3.85 -14.31
CA SER A 281 -0.22 3.81 -12.84
C SER A 281 0.60 4.96 -12.24
N SER A 282 1.43 5.63 -13.05
CA SER A 282 2.29 6.72 -12.61
C SER A 282 1.76 8.11 -12.97
N LEU A 283 0.89 8.26 -13.98
CA LEU A 283 0.41 9.56 -14.47
C LEU A 283 -0.11 10.51 -13.38
N TRP A 284 -0.75 9.96 -12.34
CA TRP A 284 -1.27 10.76 -11.23
C TRP A 284 -0.18 11.53 -10.48
N ILE A 285 1.09 11.09 -10.50
CA ILE A 285 2.17 11.76 -9.78
C ILE A 285 2.46 13.14 -10.39
N TYR A 286 2.33 13.29 -11.71
CA TYR A 286 2.49 14.58 -12.39
C TYR A 286 1.36 15.54 -12.01
N PHE A 287 0.13 15.02 -11.93
CA PHE A 287 -0.98 15.80 -11.37
C PHE A 287 -0.68 16.22 -9.93
N ALA A 288 -0.10 15.32 -9.12
CA ALA A 288 0.27 15.64 -7.74
C ALA A 288 1.32 16.75 -7.66
N TYR A 289 2.34 16.74 -8.54
CA TYR A 289 3.33 17.81 -8.62
C TYR A 289 2.68 19.16 -8.95
N ILE A 290 1.90 19.21 -10.03
CA ILE A 290 1.19 20.44 -10.46
C ILE A 290 0.29 20.93 -9.33
N TYR A 291 -0.48 20.04 -8.71
CA TYR A 291 -1.35 20.37 -7.59
C TYR A 291 -0.58 20.99 -6.42
N LEU A 292 0.54 20.40 -6.00
CA LEU A 292 1.33 20.86 -4.87
C LEU A 292 2.03 22.20 -5.15
N ILE A 293 2.44 22.44 -6.40
CA ILE A 293 3.01 23.72 -6.86
C ILE A 293 1.92 24.80 -6.86
N ILE A 294 0.77 24.56 -7.50
CA ILE A 294 -0.31 25.56 -7.58
C ILE A 294 -0.84 25.91 -6.19
N THR A 295 -0.97 24.92 -5.31
CA THR A 295 -1.49 25.12 -3.94
C THR A 295 -0.41 25.47 -2.92
N TYR A 296 0.75 26.00 -3.35
CA TYR A 296 1.92 26.25 -2.49
C TYR A 296 1.64 27.05 -1.21
N ARG A 297 0.62 27.92 -1.21
CA ARG A 297 0.26 28.73 -0.04
C ARG A 297 -0.30 27.90 1.11
N LYS A 298 -0.94 26.76 0.83
CA LYS A 298 -1.49 25.88 1.86
C LYS A 298 -0.36 25.30 2.70
N SER A 299 -0.56 25.25 4.02
CA SER A 299 0.35 24.62 4.96
C SER A 299 -0.43 23.75 5.93
N SER A 300 0.00 22.51 6.10
CA SER A 300 -0.48 21.65 7.17
C SER A 300 0.56 20.60 7.46
N LYS A 301 0.61 20.10 8.71
CA LYS A 301 1.49 18.99 9.11
C LYS A 301 1.37 17.77 8.18
N PHE A 302 0.18 17.49 7.66
CA PHE A 302 -0.05 16.36 6.75
C PHE A 302 0.44 16.67 5.32
N ARG A 303 0.25 17.90 4.84
CA ARG A 303 0.83 18.34 3.57
C ARG A 303 2.35 18.25 3.59
N ASN A 304 2.97 18.69 4.68
CA ASN A 304 4.41 18.62 4.90
C ASN A 304 4.94 17.18 4.86
N LEU A 305 4.20 16.24 5.46
CA LEU A 305 4.51 14.81 5.33
C LEU A 305 4.53 14.35 3.87
N VAL A 306 3.48 14.68 3.11
CA VAL A 306 3.36 14.30 1.70
C VAL A 306 4.45 14.95 0.85
N LEU A 307 4.78 16.23 1.09
CA LEU A 307 5.89 16.92 0.43
C LEU A 307 7.22 16.18 0.67
N LEU A 308 7.56 15.86 1.91
CA LEU A 308 8.79 15.15 2.25
C LEU A 308 8.85 13.74 1.62
N MET A 309 7.74 13.01 1.64
CA MET A 309 7.68 11.68 1.02
C MET A 309 7.86 11.75 -0.49
N ILE A 310 7.20 12.70 -1.15
CA ILE A 310 7.38 12.93 -2.60
C ILE A 310 8.82 13.37 -2.90
N SER A 311 9.39 14.25 -2.08
CA SER A 311 10.78 14.67 -2.25
C SER A 311 11.74 13.49 -2.27
N TYR A 312 11.58 12.57 -1.33
CA TYR A 312 12.40 11.37 -1.29
C TYR A 312 12.19 10.48 -2.52
N VAL A 313 10.94 10.32 -2.96
CA VAL A 313 10.64 9.48 -4.13
C VAL A 313 11.14 10.09 -5.43
N ASN A 314 11.19 11.41 -5.55
CA ASN A 314 11.82 12.08 -6.68
C ASN A 314 13.31 11.73 -6.81
N LEU A 315 14.02 11.57 -5.69
CA LEU A 315 15.42 11.10 -5.70
C LEU A 315 15.56 9.71 -6.34
N MET A 316 14.51 8.91 -6.28
CA MET A 316 14.49 7.54 -6.79
C MET A 316 13.91 7.45 -8.21
N PHE A 317 13.56 8.56 -8.85
CA PHE A 317 12.92 8.58 -10.17
C PHE A 317 13.73 7.83 -11.24
N CYS A 318 15.06 7.93 -11.20
CA CYS A 318 15.98 7.22 -12.08
C CYS A 318 16.09 5.71 -11.83
N VAL A 319 15.46 5.21 -10.76
CA VAL A 319 15.44 3.79 -10.36
C VAL A 319 13.98 3.31 -10.39
N PRO A 320 13.42 3.00 -11.58
CA PRO A 320 11.99 2.69 -11.76
C PRO A 320 11.43 1.65 -10.79
N THR A 321 12.15 0.54 -10.55
CA THR A 321 11.70 -0.48 -9.58
C THR A 321 11.47 0.10 -8.17
N VAL A 322 12.37 0.95 -7.69
CA VAL A 322 12.28 1.56 -6.36
C VAL A 322 11.22 2.66 -6.35
N PHE A 323 11.20 3.50 -7.39
CA PHE A 323 10.20 4.54 -7.59
C PHE A 323 8.77 3.97 -7.55
N ILE A 324 8.47 2.98 -8.39
CA ILE A 324 7.13 2.36 -8.50
C ILE A 324 6.69 1.77 -7.16
N ARG A 325 7.60 1.15 -6.42
CA ARG A 325 7.27 0.60 -5.09
C ARG A 325 6.92 1.70 -4.10
N TYR A 326 7.69 2.80 -4.09
CA TYR A 326 7.52 3.87 -3.11
C TYR A 326 6.34 4.79 -3.41
N ILE A 327 5.99 5.01 -4.69
CA ILE A 327 4.81 5.80 -5.05
C ILE A 327 3.50 5.18 -4.55
N ILE A 328 3.47 3.88 -4.22
CA ILE A 328 2.28 3.20 -3.68
C ILE A 328 1.75 3.89 -2.42
N ILE A 329 2.63 4.13 -1.43
CA ILE A 329 2.25 4.81 -0.18
C ILE A 329 1.84 6.26 -0.47
N ILE A 330 2.59 6.91 -1.35
CA ILE A 330 2.34 8.31 -1.71
C ILE A 330 1.01 8.48 -2.42
N LYS A 331 0.63 7.56 -3.32
CA LYS A 331 -0.64 7.61 -4.06
C LYS A 331 -1.80 7.71 -3.09
N PHE A 332 -1.82 6.84 -2.08
CA PHE A 332 -2.87 6.85 -1.06
C PHE A 332 -2.83 8.09 -0.17
N LEU A 333 -1.64 8.49 0.32
CA LEU A 333 -1.52 9.68 1.17
C LEU A 333 -1.86 10.98 0.43
N PHE A 334 -1.51 11.06 -0.86
CA PHE A 334 -1.87 12.17 -1.73
C PHE A 334 -3.37 12.20 -1.99
N ALA A 335 -4.02 11.05 -2.23
CA ALA A 335 -5.47 10.96 -2.33
C ALA A 335 -6.14 11.54 -1.08
N LEU A 336 -5.67 11.14 0.11
CA LEU A 336 -6.17 11.66 1.37
C LEU A 336 -5.92 13.17 1.53
N LEU A 337 -4.74 13.66 1.12
CA LEU A 337 -4.41 15.08 1.16
C LEU A 337 -5.33 15.89 0.25
N TYR A 338 -5.49 15.44 -0.99
CA TYR A 338 -6.34 16.07 -1.99
C TYR A 338 -7.78 16.18 -1.49
N VAL A 339 -8.33 15.08 -0.99
CA VAL A 339 -9.68 15.03 -0.41
C VAL A 339 -9.84 16.00 0.77
N ARG A 340 -8.86 16.04 1.67
CA ARG A 340 -8.88 16.96 2.83
C ARG A 340 -8.81 18.43 2.41
N GLU A 341 -8.03 18.76 1.39
CA GLU A 341 -7.81 20.14 0.97
C GLU A 341 -8.83 20.67 -0.04
N GLN A 342 -9.52 19.78 -0.77
CA GLN A 342 -10.52 20.10 -1.80
C GLN A 342 -11.95 19.84 -1.35
N HIS A 343 -12.17 19.78 -0.04
CA HIS A 343 -13.48 19.52 0.57
C HIS A 343 -14.60 20.45 0.04
N VAL A 344 -14.24 21.65 -0.41
CA VAL A 344 -15.19 22.69 -0.87
C VAL A 344 -15.43 22.67 -2.40
N TYR A 345 -14.60 22.00 -3.21
CA TYR A 345 -14.61 22.13 -4.69
C TYR A 345 -14.66 20.79 -5.45
N LEU A 346 -15.47 19.84 -4.98
CA LEU A 346 -15.70 18.54 -5.64
C LEU A 346 -16.21 18.63 -7.09
N LYS A 347 -16.82 19.76 -7.48
CA LYS A 347 -17.29 19.99 -8.85
C LYS A 347 -16.17 20.37 -9.82
N SER A 348 -14.94 20.58 -9.32
CA SER A 348 -13.82 21.00 -10.14
C SER A 348 -13.47 19.95 -11.20
N TYR A 349 -13.13 20.41 -12.39
CA TYR A 349 -12.60 19.59 -13.47
C TYR A 349 -11.36 18.78 -13.01
N ALA A 350 -10.55 19.36 -12.12
CA ALA A 350 -9.39 18.71 -11.53
C ALA A 350 -9.72 17.42 -10.75
N THR A 351 -10.83 17.39 -9.99
CA THR A 351 -11.25 16.18 -9.26
C THR A 351 -11.63 15.05 -10.22
N ARG A 352 -12.34 15.38 -11.31
CA ARG A 352 -12.71 14.41 -12.35
C ARG A 352 -11.49 13.85 -13.08
N ILE A 353 -10.51 14.70 -13.41
CA ILE A 353 -9.23 14.26 -14.00
C ILE A 353 -8.52 13.29 -13.05
N LEU A 354 -8.33 13.68 -11.78
CA LEU A 354 -7.61 12.82 -10.83
C LEU A 354 -8.31 11.48 -10.63
N LEU A 355 -9.65 11.48 -10.52
CA LEU A 355 -10.44 10.26 -10.43
C LEU A 355 -10.27 9.39 -11.67
N GLY A 356 -10.31 9.99 -12.86
CA GLY A 356 -10.05 9.30 -14.13
C GLY A 356 -8.67 8.66 -14.17
N LEU A 357 -7.62 9.38 -13.77
CA LEU A 357 -6.25 8.85 -13.68
C LEU A 357 -6.16 7.66 -12.72
N TYR A 358 -6.82 7.76 -11.56
CA TYR A 358 -6.85 6.69 -10.57
C TYR A 358 -7.61 5.46 -11.09
N PHE A 359 -8.76 5.69 -11.73
CA PHE A 359 -9.58 4.65 -12.32
C PHE A 359 -8.85 3.92 -13.44
N ILE A 360 -8.24 4.64 -14.38
CA ILE A 360 -7.45 4.04 -15.47
C ILE A 360 -6.31 3.19 -14.89
N GLY A 361 -5.54 3.73 -13.94
CA GLY A 361 -4.48 2.95 -13.28
C GLY A 361 -5.01 1.70 -12.57
N PHE A 362 -6.18 1.77 -11.95
CA PHE A 362 -6.84 0.63 -11.32
C PHE A 362 -7.32 -0.41 -12.35
N CYS A 363 -7.86 0.01 -13.49
CA CYS A 363 -8.22 -0.90 -14.58
C CYS A 363 -6.99 -1.64 -15.13
N PHE A 364 -5.85 -0.94 -15.31
CA PHE A 364 -4.60 -1.60 -15.73
C PHE A 364 -4.09 -2.61 -14.70
N ASN A 365 -4.24 -2.33 -13.40
CA ASN A 365 -3.97 -3.31 -12.35
C ASN A 365 -4.79 -4.59 -12.52
N ILE A 366 -6.09 -4.49 -12.83
CA ILE A 366 -6.94 -5.64 -13.13
C ILE A 366 -6.45 -6.37 -14.38
N VAL A 367 -6.12 -5.64 -15.46
CA VAL A 367 -5.63 -6.23 -16.72
C VAL A 367 -4.32 -7.00 -16.52
N VAL A 368 -3.40 -6.48 -15.72
CA VAL A 368 -2.13 -7.17 -15.38
C VAL A 368 -2.41 -8.45 -14.59
N MET A 369 -3.40 -8.42 -13.70
CA MET A 369 -3.74 -9.55 -12.84
C MET A 369 -4.70 -10.55 -13.48
N ARG A 370 -5.22 -10.28 -14.69
CA ARG A 370 -6.33 -11.04 -15.29
C ARG A 370 -6.12 -12.55 -15.32
N ASN A 371 -4.90 -13.00 -15.64
CA ASN A 371 -4.59 -14.43 -15.76
C ASN A 371 -4.58 -15.13 -14.39
N ASN A 372 -4.15 -14.42 -13.35
CA ASN A 372 -4.20 -14.92 -11.99
C ASN A 372 -5.63 -14.89 -11.46
N LEU A 373 -6.36 -13.79 -11.69
CA LEU A 373 -7.76 -13.64 -11.28
C LEU A 373 -8.68 -14.66 -11.97
N SER A 374 -8.49 -14.94 -13.26
CA SER A 374 -9.30 -15.92 -13.99
C SER A 374 -9.11 -17.33 -13.42
N LYS A 375 -7.87 -17.72 -13.14
CA LYS A 375 -7.55 -18.99 -12.46
C LYS A 375 -8.13 -19.06 -11.04
N SER A 376 -8.29 -17.91 -10.38
CA SER A 376 -8.68 -17.82 -8.98
C SER A 376 -10.19 -17.71 -8.75
N LEU A 377 -10.94 -17.05 -9.63
CA LEU A 377 -12.31 -16.60 -9.35
C LEU A 377 -13.40 -17.25 -10.21
N ILE A 378 -13.04 -18.04 -11.22
CA ILE A 378 -14.02 -18.55 -12.21
C ILE A 378 -14.73 -19.85 -11.75
N SER A 379 -14.28 -20.55 -10.69
CA SER A 379 -15.05 -21.67 -10.16
C SER A 379 -16.23 -21.21 -9.29
N SER A 380 -17.40 -21.80 -9.49
CA SER A 380 -18.63 -21.49 -8.75
C SER A 380 -18.49 -21.69 -7.24
N GLU A 381 -17.64 -22.62 -6.82
CA GLU A 381 -17.31 -22.86 -5.42
C GLU A 381 -16.74 -21.61 -4.75
N ASN A 382 -15.92 -20.83 -5.46
CA ASN A 382 -15.19 -19.67 -4.93
C ASN A 382 -16.08 -18.43 -4.64
N LEU A 383 -17.38 -18.51 -4.92
CA LEU A 383 -18.35 -17.46 -4.60
C LEU A 383 -18.89 -17.55 -3.15
N LEU A 384 -18.69 -18.68 -2.48
CA LEU A 384 -19.17 -18.94 -1.12
C LEU A 384 -18.00 -18.99 -0.14
N ILE A 385 -18.21 -18.47 1.07
CA ILE A 385 -17.22 -18.54 2.16
C ILE A 385 -17.05 -19.98 2.70
N THR A 386 -17.97 -20.90 2.40
CA THR A 386 -17.81 -22.32 2.72
C THR A 386 -16.54 -22.92 2.12
N THR A 387 -15.97 -22.31 1.08
CA THR A 387 -14.62 -22.64 0.57
C THR A 387 -13.50 -22.48 1.60
N LEU A 388 -13.64 -21.59 2.58
CA LEU A 388 -12.71 -21.48 3.70
C LEU A 388 -12.73 -22.72 4.60
N ILE A 389 -13.84 -23.46 4.61
CA ILE A 389 -14.07 -24.62 5.47
C ILE A 389 -13.72 -25.92 4.74
N SER A 390 -14.00 -26.01 3.44
CA SER A 390 -13.76 -27.21 2.62
C SER A 390 -12.32 -27.39 2.15
N SER A 391 -11.47 -26.36 2.28
CA SER A 391 -10.06 -26.32 1.85
C SER A 391 -9.07 -26.79 2.92
N ARG A 392 -9.54 -27.61 3.86
CA ARG A 392 -8.69 -28.31 4.83
C ARG A 392 -7.97 -29.48 4.20
#